data_AF-A0A7V5VTK5-F1
#
_entry.id   AF-A0A7V5VTK5-F1
#
_cell.length_a   1.000
_cell.length_b   1.000
_cell.length_c   1.000
_cell.angle_alpha   90.00
_cell.angle_beta   90.00
_cell.angle_gamma   90.00
#
_symmetry.space_group_name_H-M   'P 1'
#
loop_
_entity.id
_entity.type
_entity.pdbx_description
1 polymer ?
#
loop_
_entity_poly.entity_id
_entity_poly.type
_entity_poly.pdbx_seq_one_letter_code
_entity_poly.pdbx_strand_id
1 'polypeptide(L)'
;MDFLLNLHGHNRWLIAGVWLVGTAILLAGQRYAQSTRLRQLAMLAAGTLFGLMTLQLLLGGILFFWKWQSTGTIPRYRWEHVLTMLLVLLGLHFPLRWRHIPLPSWWRRMLWLYLVAGLFLYLGVSRLPKGWLG
;
A
#
# COMPACT_ATOMS: atom_id res chain seq x y z
N MET A 1 13.10 17.12 12.11
CA MET A 1 11.82 16.47 11.71
C MET A 1 11.64 16.44 10.19
N ASP A 2 12.33 17.33 9.46
CA ASP A 2 12.21 17.44 8.00
C ASP A 2 12.68 16.18 7.27
N PHE A 3 13.73 15.53 7.76
CA PHE A 3 14.16 14.24 7.21
C PHE A 3 13.05 13.18 7.25
N LEU A 4 12.37 13.01 8.40
CA LEU A 4 11.27 12.04 8.53
C LEU A 4 10.07 12.41 7.66
N LEU A 5 9.72 13.70 7.57
CA LEU A 5 8.66 14.19 6.69
C LEU A 5 8.98 13.92 5.22
N ASN A 6 10.20 14.21 4.78
CA ASN A 6 10.65 13.98 3.41
C ASN A 6 10.71 12.49 3.09
N LEU A 7 11.25 11.67 3.99
CA LEU A 7 11.31 10.22 3.82
C LEU A 7 9.90 9.62 3.73
N HIS A 8 8.99 10.02 4.62
CA HIS A 8 7.59 9.61 4.58
C HIS A 8 6.89 10.08 3.28
N GLY A 9 7.23 11.27 2.80
CA GLY A 9 6.76 11.82 1.54
C GLY A 9 7.20 10.99 0.33
N HIS A 10 8.50 10.73 0.19
CA HIS A 10 9.08 9.92 -0.88
C HIS A 10 8.58 8.47 -0.86
N ASN A 11 8.42 7.88 0.33
CA ASN A 11 7.94 6.52 0.47
C ASN A 11 6.52 6.33 -0.08
N ARG A 12 5.64 7.34 -0.03
CA ARG A 12 4.31 7.29 -0.71
C ARG A 12 4.43 7.10 -2.22
N TRP A 13 5.38 7.79 -2.85
CA TRP A 13 5.62 7.67 -4.29
C TRP A 13 6.20 6.30 -4.66
N LEU A 14 7.09 5.77 -3.82
CA LEU A 14 7.59 4.40 -3.98
C LEU A 14 6.45 3.37 -3.87
N ILE A 15 5.56 3.53 -2.89
CA ILE A 15 4.37 2.69 -2.73
C ILE A 15 3.49 2.73 -3.99
N ALA A 16 3.21 3.94 -4.50
CA ALA A 16 2.42 4.10 -5.72
C ALA A 16 3.09 3.45 -6.93
N GLY A 17 4.40 3.62 -7.09
CA GLY A 17 5.18 3.00 -8.16
C GLY A 17 5.16 1.47 -8.09
N VAL A 18 5.43 0.89 -6.93
CA VAL A 18 5.39 -0.56 -6.73
C VAL A 18 3.97 -1.12 -6.93
N TRP A 19 2.95 -0.40 -6.47
CA TRP A 19 1.56 -0.76 -6.71
C TRP A 19 1.20 -0.78 -8.20
N LEU A 20 1.63 0.23 -8.98
CA LEU A 20 1.44 0.27 -10.43
C LEU A 20 2.12 -0.91 -11.13
N VAL A 21 3.40 -1.15 -10.82
CA VAL A 21 4.17 -2.26 -11.38
C VAL A 21 3.53 -3.61 -11.02
N GLY A 22 3.15 -3.81 -9.75
CA GLY A 22 2.48 -5.04 -9.31
C GLY A 22 1.13 -5.25 -9.99
N THR A 23 0.35 -4.18 -10.19
CA THR A 23 -0.91 -4.24 -10.94
C THR A 23 -0.68 -4.64 -12.40
N ALA A 24 0.32 -4.06 -13.06
CA ALA A 24 0.68 -4.44 -14.43
C ALA A 24 1.10 -5.91 -14.55
N ILE A 25 1.91 -6.41 -13.60
CA ILE A 25 2.29 -7.84 -13.55
C ILE A 25 1.06 -8.73 -13.37
N LEU A 26 0.12 -8.34 -12.49
CA LEU A 26 -1.12 -9.09 -12.24
C LEU A 26 -2.05 -9.11 -13.47
N LEU A 27 -2.14 -8.00 -14.20
CA LEU A 27 -2.88 -7.92 -15.46
C LEU A 27 -2.25 -8.84 -16.53
N ALA A 28 -0.92 -8.82 -16.68
CA ALA A 28 -0.22 -9.77 -17.56
C ALA A 28 -0.45 -11.22 -17.11
N GLY A 29 -0.43 -11.46 -15.79
CA GLY A 29 -0.68 -12.76 -15.18
C GLY A 29 -2.07 -13.33 -15.49
N GLN A 30 -3.10 -12.50 -15.70
CA GLN A 30 -4.42 -12.99 -16.15
C GLN A 30 -4.34 -13.68 -17.52
N ARG A 31 -3.52 -13.15 -18.44
CA ARG A 31 -3.36 -13.69 -19.79
C ARG A 31 -2.38 -14.86 -19.84
N TYR A 32 -1.38 -14.85 -18.97
CA TYR A 32 -0.34 -15.88 -18.87
C TYR A 32 -0.44 -16.66 -17.56
N ALA A 33 -1.63 -17.15 -17.23
CA ALA A 33 -1.97 -17.68 -15.90
C ALA A 33 -1.10 -18.85 -15.42
N GLN A 34 -0.46 -19.58 -16.34
CA GLN A 34 0.43 -20.71 -16.03
C GLN A 34 1.89 -20.29 -15.78
N SER A 35 2.23 -19.00 -15.94
CA SER A 35 3.60 -18.51 -15.77
C SER A 35 4.02 -18.46 -14.31
N THR A 36 4.93 -19.35 -13.93
CA THR A 36 5.55 -19.39 -12.59
C THR A 36 6.40 -18.16 -12.33
N ARG A 37 7.11 -17.65 -13.36
CA ARG A 37 7.94 -16.44 -13.27
C ARG A 37 7.10 -15.20 -12.96
N LEU A 38 5.98 -14.99 -13.66
CA LEU A 38 5.09 -13.86 -13.36
C LEU A 38 4.53 -13.97 -11.94
N ARG A 39 4.18 -15.18 -11.48
CA ARG A 39 3.70 -15.39 -10.11
C ARG A 39 4.74 -15.00 -9.07
N GLN A 40 6.01 -15.37 -9.28
CA GLN A 40 7.11 -14.98 -8.40
C GLN A 40 7.28 -13.45 -8.37
N LEU A 41 7.25 -12.79 -9.52
CA LEU A 41 7.32 -11.33 -9.62
C LEU A 41 6.14 -10.64 -8.93
N ALA A 42 4.92 -11.17 -9.07
CA ALA A 42 3.74 -10.64 -8.39
C ALA A 42 3.82 -10.81 -6.87
N MET A 43 4.35 -11.95 -6.39
CA MET A 43 4.61 -12.17 -4.96
C MET A 43 5.70 -11.24 -4.42
N LEU A 44 6.76 -11.02 -5.21
CA LEU A 44 7.81 -10.06 -4.87
C LEU A 44 7.24 -8.64 -4.76
N ALA A 45 6.47 -8.19 -5.75
CA ALA A 45 5.80 -6.90 -5.72
C ALA A 45 4.88 -6.76 -4.49
N ALA A 46 4.14 -7.82 -4.14
CA ALA A 46 3.27 -7.81 -2.94
C ALA A 46 4.08 -7.71 -1.64
N GLY A 47 5.19 -8.44 -1.54
CA GLY A 47 6.10 -8.35 -0.39
C GLY A 47 6.76 -6.98 -0.27
N THR A 48 7.23 -6.40 -1.38
CA THR A 48 7.79 -5.05 -1.42
C THR A 48 6.75 -4.02 -1.02
N LEU A 49 5.53 -4.09 -1.58
CA LEU A 49 4.44 -3.17 -1.24
C LEU A 49 4.08 -3.27 0.25
N PHE A 50 4.02 -4.49 0.80
CA PHE A 50 3.81 -4.72 2.23
C PHE A 50 4.89 -4.07 3.09
N GLY A 51 6.17 -4.26 2.73
CA GLY A 51 7.31 -3.67 3.45
C GLY A 51 7.28 -2.14 3.43
N LEU A 52 7.05 -1.55 2.24
CA LEU A 52 6.95 -0.10 2.11
C LEU A 52 5.74 0.47 2.86
N MET A 53 4.60 -0.21 2.83
CA MET A 53 3.41 0.16 3.60
C MET A 53 3.65 0.09 5.11
N THR A 54 4.38 -0.91 5.59
CA THR A 54 4.77 -1.03 7.00
C THR A 54 5.67 0.13 7.41
N LEU A 55 6.67 0.45 6.57
CA LEU A 55 7.52 1.62 6.78
C LEU A 55 6.71 2.92 6.77
N GLN A 56 5.75 3.06 5.86
CA GLN A 56 4.86 4.22 5.79
C GLN A 56 4.06 4.42 7.07
N LEU A 57 3.49 3.33 7.59
CA LEU A 57 2.71 3.36 8.81
C LEU A 57 3.59 3.67 10.03
N LEU A 58 4.80 3.14 10.08
CA LEU A 58 5.77 3.43 11.14
C LEU A 58 6.18 4.91 11.14
N LEU A 59 6.65 5.42 10.00
CA LEU A 59 7.03 6.82 9.85
C LEU A 59 5.83 7.75 10.12
N GLY A 60 4.66 7.40 9.58
CA GLY A 60 3.41 8.12 9.79
C GLY A 60 3.00 8.15 11.25
N GLY A 61 3.14 7.02 11.97
CA GLY A 61 2.85 6.90 13.39
C GLY A 61 3.76 7.78 14.25
N ILE A 62 5.06 7.83 13.94
CA ILE A 62 6.01 8.73 14.62
C ILE A 62 5.59 10.19 14.41
N LEU A 63 5.32 10.59 13.17
CA LEU A 63 4.89 11.96 12.84
C LEU A 63 3.54 12.32 13.47
N PHE A 64 2.63 11.35 13.56
CA PHE A 64 1.33 11.48 14.17
C PHE A 64 1.47 11.72 15.67
N PHE A 65 2.25 10.88 16.37
CA PHE A 65 2.49 11.02 17.80
C PHE A 65 3.20 12.33 18.16
N TRP A 66 4.20 12.73 17.36
CA TRP A 66 4.87 14.03 17.54
C TRP A 66 3.90 15.22 17.37
N LYS A 67 3.01 15.17 16.37
CA LYS A 67 1.96 16.19 16.18
C LYS A 67 0.97 16.22 17.36
N TRP A 68 0.60 15.05 17.88
CA TRP A 68 -0.25 14.94 19.07
C TRP A 68 0.39 15.64 20.27
N GLN A 69 1.65 15.34 20.58
CA GLN A 69 2.35 15.95 21.71
C GLN A 69 2.50 17.47 21.58
N SER A 70 2.74 17.98 20.37
CA SER A 70 2.96 19.41 20.13
C SER A 70 1.69 20.27 20.11
N THR A 71 0.56 19.72 19.69
CA THR A 71 -0.68 20.50 19.48
C THR A 71 -1.85 20.06 20.34
N GLY A 72 -1.74 18.95 21.06
CA GLY A 72 -2.78 18.38 21.92
C GLY A 72 -4.02 17.87 21.16
N THR A 73 -4.11 18.10 19.85
CA THR A 73 -5.26 17.72 19.02
C THR A 73 -4.79 17.24 17.65
N ILE A 74 -5.48 16.25 17.10
CA ILE A 74 -5.22 15.78 15.73
C ILE A 74 -6.48 15.96 14.89
N PRO A 75 -6.38 16.68 13.76
CA PRO A 75 -7.50 16.84 12.85
C PRO A 75 -8.04 15.49 12.35
N ARG A 76 -9.37 15.39 12.24
CA ARG A 76 -10.08 14.17 11.83
C ARG A 76 -9.54 13.53 10.54
N TYR A 77 -9.18 14.33 9.54
CA TYR A 77 -8.66 13.82 8.26
C TYR A 77 -7.37 12.98 8.42
N ARG A 78 -6.57 13.22 9.47
CA ARG A 78 -5.36 12.42 9.75
C ARG A 78 -5.70 11.05 10.32
N TRP A 79 -6.73 10.96 11.15
CA TRP A 79 -7.25 9.68 11.64
C TRP A 79 -7.80 8.84 10.49
N GLU A 80 -8.58 9.46 9.60
CA GLU A 80 -9.12 8.79 8.42
C GLU A 80 -8.01 8.31 7.49
N HIS A 81 -6.97 9.12 7.28
CA HIS A 81 -5.78 8.71 6.54
C HIS A 81 -5.12 7.46 7.16
N VAL A 82 -4.79 7.48 8.46
CA VAL A 82 -4.16 6.35 9.16
C VAL A 82 -5.03 5.10 9.06
N LEU A 83 -6.33 5.22 9.29
CA LEU A 83 -7.26 4.09 9.20
C LEU A 83 -7.27 3.47 7.80
N THR A 84 -7.32 4.30 6.75
CA THR A 84 -7.29 3.78 5.36
C THR A 84 -5.99 3.08 5.02
N MET A 85 -4.84 3.60 5.48
CA MET A 85 -3.54 2.95 5.28
C MET A 85 -3.45 1.61 6.04
N LEU A 86 -4.05 1.54 7.23
CA LEU A 86 -4.09 0.31 8.02
C LEU A 86 -4.93 -0.78 7.32
N LEU A 87 -6.09 -0.41 6.76
CA LEU A 87 -6.92 -1.35 5.99
C LEU A 87 -6.16 -1.92 4.79
N VAL A 88 -5.39 -1.09 4.08
CA VAL A 88 -4.51 -1.56 2.99
C VAL A 88 -3.47 -2.53 3.52
N LEU A 89 -2.77 -2.18 4.60
CA LEU A 89 -1.73 -3.04 5.18
C LEU A 89 -2.28 -4.40 5.62
N LEU A 90 -3.47 -4.43 6.23
CA LEU A 90 -4.15 -5.67 6.59
C LEU A 90 -4.47 -6.51 5.35
N GLY A 91 -4.97 -5.87 4.29
CA GLY A 91 -5.22 -6.52 3.00
C GLY A 91 -3.97 -7.20 2.42
N LEU A 92 -2.81 -6.57 2.55
CA LEU A 92 -1.55 -7.09 2.01
C LEU A 92 -1.04 -8.36 2.71
N HIS A 93 -1.70 -8.85 3.76
CA HIS A 93 -1.42 -10.17 4.35
C HIS A 93 -2.10 -11.33 3.63
N PHE A 94 -3.19 -11.08 2.90
CA PHE A 94 -3.94 -12.12 2.18
C PHE A 94 -3.12 -12.93 1.17
N PRO A 95 -2.16 -12.37 0.41
CA PRO A 95 -1.33 -13.13 -0.52
C PRO A 95 -0.61 -14.32 0.12
N LEU A 96 -0.22 -14.20 1.40
CA LEU A 96 0.42 -15.29 2.16
C LEU A 96 -0.54 -16.45 2.43
N ARG A 97 -1.82 -16.14 2.67
CA ARG A 97 -2.88 -17.14 2.89
C ARG A 97 -3.34 -17.82 1.60
N TRP A 98 -3.16 -17.15 0.46
CA TRP A 98 -3.66 -17.64 -0.84
C TRP A 98 -2.66 -18.51 -1.61
N ARG A 99 -1.53 -18.89 -1.01
CA ARG A 99 -0.48 -19.68 -1.69
C ARG A 99 -0.96 -21.03 -2.23
N HIS A 100 -2.00 -21.60 -1.62
CA HIS A 100 -2.56 -22.91 -1.95
C HIS A 100 -3.73 -22.85 -2.97
N ILE A 101 -4.18 -21.66 -3.34
CA ILE A 101 -5.31 -21.49 -4.27
C ILE A 101 -4.88 -21.85 -5.70
N PRO A 102 -5.75 -22.49 -6.51
CA PRO A 102 -5.48 -22.70 -7.94
C PRO A 102 -5.10 -21.42 -8.67
N LEU A 103 -4.10 -21.49 -9.55
CA LEU A 103 -3.50 -20.34 -10.23
C LEU A 103 -4.52 -19.36 -10.85
N PRO A 104 -5.51 -19.80 -11.65
CA PRO A 104 -6.47 -18.86 -12.27
C PRO A 104 -7.29 -18.06 -11.24
N SER A 105 -7.63 -18.70 -10.12
CA SER A 105 -8.35 -18.05 -9.02
C SER A 105 -7.44 -17.16 -8.18
N TRP A 106 -6.17 -17.55 -8.01
CA TRP A 106 -5.16 -16.74 -7.33
C TRP A 106 -4.93 -15.41 -8.06
N TRP A 107 -4.73 -15.43 -9.38
CA TRP A 107 -4.54 -14.21 -10.19
C TRP A 107 -5.69 -13.22 -10.04
N ARG A 108 -6.93 -13.69 -10.18
CA ARG A 108 -8.14 -12.84 -10.03
C ARG A 108 -8.24 -12.23 -8.64
N ARG A 109 -8.03 -13.02 -7.58
CA ARG A 109 -8.08 -12.53 -6.18
C ARG A 109 -6.98 -11.51 -5.90
N MET A 110 -5.77 -11.76 -6.37
CA MET A 110 -4.66 -10.83 -6.23
C MET A 110 -4.91 -9.52 -6.97
N LEU A 111 -5.43 -9.57 -8.21
CA LEU A 111 -5.78 -8.38 -8.96
C LEU A 111 -6.83 -7.55 -8.23
N TRP A 112 -7.92 -8.17 -7.76
CA TRP A 112 -8.94 -7.49 -6.97
C TRP A 112 -8.37 -6.86 -5.69
N LEU A 113 -7.52 -7.60 -4.97
CA LEU A 113 -6.84 -7.07 -3.79
C LEU A 113 -6.02 -5.82 -4.14
N TYR A 114 -5.25 -5.85 -5.22
CA TYR A 114 -4.46 -4.70 -5.66
C TYR A 114 -5.32 -3.52 -6.09
N LEU A 115 -6.41 -3.75 -6.83
CA LEU A 115 -7.31 -2.66 -7.24
C LEU A 115 -7.97 -1.99 -6.04
N VAL A 116 -8.46 -2.79 -5.09
CA VAL A 116 -9.02 -2.29 -3.83
C VAL A 116 -7.95 -1.55 -3.03
N ALA A 117 -6.77 -2.15 -2.83
CA ALA A 117 -5.65 -1.50 -2.13
C ALA A 117 -5.29 -0.15 -2.78
N GLY A 118 -5.22 -0.10 -4.11
CA GLY A 118 -4.95 1.13 -4.86
C GLY A 118 -6.00 2.20 -4.65
N LEU A 119 -7.28 1.83 -4.65
CA LEU A 119 -8.38 2.73 -4.35
C LEU A 119 -8.25 3.31 -2.93
N PHE A 120 -7.99 2.47 -1.93
CA PHE A 120 -7.79 2.94 -0.55
C PHE A 120 -6.53 3.79 -0.39
N LEU A 121 -5.44 3.46 -1.08
CA LEU A 121 -4.22 4.27 -1.12
C LEU A 121 -4.51 5.67 -1.68
N TYR A 122 -5.20 5.74 -2.82
CA TYR A 122 -5.61 6.99 -3.44
C TYR A 122 -6.49 7.82 -2.50
N LEU A 123 -7.58 7.23 -2.00
CA LEU A 123 -8.50 7.93 -1.10
C LEU A 123 -7.83 8.37 0.20
N GLY A 124 -6.93 7.56 0.74
CA GLY A 124 -6.21 7.88 1.97
C GLY A 124 -5.28 9.08 1.79
N VAL A 125 -4.49 9.11 0.70
CA VAL A 125 -3.56 10.23 0.43
C VAL A 125 -4.33 11.49 0.02
N SER A 126 -5.37 11.39 -0.80
CA SER A 126 -6.15 12.54 -1.28
C SER A 126 -6.93 13.28 -0.19
N ARG A 127 -7.16 12.66 0.98
CA ARG A 127 -7.77 13.33 2.15
C ARG A 127 -6.84 14.30 2.88
N LEU A 128 -5.53 14.18 2.67
CA LEU A 128 -4.58 15.11 3.27
C LEU A 128 -4.67 16.47 2.54
N PRO A 129 -4.53 17.62 3.23
CA PRO A 129 -4.67 18.94 2.61
C PRO A 129 -3.76 19.20 1.41
N LYS A 130 -2.57 18.60 1.40
CA LYS A 130 -1.62 18.68 0.28
C LYS A 130 -1.76 17.53 -0.73
N GLY A 131 -2.61 16.55 -0.42
CA GLY A 131 -2.86 15.37 -1.24
C GLY A 131 -1.57 14.64 -1.63
N TRP A 132 -1.47 14.35 -2.92
CA TRP A 132 -0.33 13.70 -3.56
C TRP A 132 0.84 14.66 -3.86
N LEU A 133 0.57 15.97 -3.95
CA LEU A 133 1.54 16.96 -4.44
C LEU A 133 2.36 17.65 -3.34
N GLY A 134 2.19 17.29 -2.07
CA GLY A 134 2.99 17.93 -1.02
C GLY A 134 3.18 17.17 0.27
#